data_AF-A0A1J3JTM8-F1
#
_entry.id   AF-A0A1J3JTM8-F1
#
_cell.length_a   1.000
_cell.length_b   1.000
_cell.length_c   1.000
_cell.angle_alpha   90.00
_cell.angle_beta   90.00
_cell.angle_gamma   90.00
#
_symmetry.space_group_name_H-M   'P 1'
#
loop_
_entity.id
_entity.type
_entity.pdbx_description
1 polymer ?
#
loop_
_entity_poly.entity_id
_entity_poly.type
_entity_poly.pdbx_seq_one_letter_code
_entity_poly.pdbx_strand_id
1 'polypeptide(L)'
;LTTGLGVNGFTLDPALGEFILTHRNIRIPKRGKIYSINEGNANSWDEPTKAFIASCKQKQPNGSVKSGRYVGSMVGDIHRTLLYGGIFCYPADKNSPSGKLRLLYECNPM
;
A
#
# COMPACT_ATOMS: atom_id res chain seq x y z
N LEU A 1 -13.01 4.43 6.83
CA LEU A 1 -13.37 5.67 7.54
C LEU A 1 -12.81 5.64 8.96
N THR A 2 -12.18 6.72 9.39
CA THR A 2 -11.74 6.95 10.77
C THR A 2 -12.17 8.35 11.20
N THR A 3 -12.52 8.49 12.48
CA THR A 3 -12.77 9.77 13.15
C THR A 3 -11.83 9.96 14.36
N GLY A 4 -10.73 9.21 14.39
CA GLY A 4 -9.77 9.16 15.51
C GLY A 4 -9.94 7.95 16.43
N LEU A 5 -11.06 7.23 16.37
CA LEU A 5 -11.36 6.05 17.21
C LEU A 5 -11.34 4.74 16.40
N GLY A 6 -10.26 4.52 15.65
CA GLY A 6 -10.08 3.33 14.82
C GLY A 6 -10.65 3.45 13.41
N VAL A 7 -10.45 2.40 12.61
CA VAL A 7 -10.78 2.37 11.18
C VAL A 7 -11.92 1.39 10.93
N ASN A 8 -12.95 1.83 10.22
CA ASN A 8 -14.10 1.00 9.83
C ASN A 8 -14.28 1.01 8.31
N GLY A 9 -14.66 -0.14 7.75
CA GLY A 9 -14.97 -0.31 6.33
C GLY A 9 -16.47 -0.44 6.14
N PHE A 10 -16.99 0.33 5.18
CA PHE A 10 -18.37 0.28 4.75
C PHE A 10 -18.40 -0.09 3.27
N THR A 11 -19.35 -0.92 2.87
CA THR A 11 -19.55 -1.34 1.49
C THR A 11 -20.89 -0.79 1.01
N LEU A 12 -20.90 -0.15 -0.14
CA LEU A 12 -22.14 0.32 -0.76
C LEU A 12 -22.98 -0.89 -1.18
N ASP A 13 -24.23 -0.95 -0.71
CA ASP A 13 -25.27 -1.78 -1.29
C ASP A 13 -25.95 -0.98 -2.40
N PRO A 14 -25.77 -1.35 -3.69
CA PRO A 14 -26.33 -0.59 -4.80
C PRO A 14 -27.86 -0.68 -4.90
N ALA A 15 -28.48 -1.71 -4.32
CA ALA A 15 -29.94 -1.87 -4.37
C ALA A 15 -30.62 -0.93 -3.37
N LEU A 16 -30.00 -0.69 -2.23
CA LEU A 16 -30.50 0.20 -1.18
C LEU A 16 -29.98 1.65 -1.31
N GLY A 17 -28.83 1.83 -1.97
CA GLY A 17 -28.14 3.12 -2.02
C GLY A 17 -27.46 3.50 -0.70
N GLU A 18 -27.21 2.52 0.18
CA GLU A 18 -26.68 2.74 1.53
C GLU A 18 -25.30 2.10 1.70
N PHE A 19 -24.44 2.76 2.49
CA PHE A 19 -23.16 2.21 2.92
C PHE A 19 -23.34 1.37 4.19
N ILE A 20 -23.23 0.05 4.05
CA ILE A 20 -23.40 -0.90 5.14
C ILE A 20 -22.05 -1.16 5.82
N LEU A 21 -22.03 -1.17 7.15
CA LEU A 21 -20.83 -1.50 7.93
C LEU A 21 -20.47 -2.98 7.74
N THR A 22 -19.41 -3.25 7.00
CA THR A 22 -18.96 -4.63 6.68
C THR A 22 -17.68 -5.02 7.39
N HIS A 23 -16.85 -4.06 7.80
CA HIS A 23 -15.58 -4.32 8.46
C HIS A 23 -15.43 -3.41 9.68
N ARG A 24 -15.64 -3.98 10.87
CA ARG A 24 -15.45 -3.25 12.13
C ARG A 24 -13.99 -3.24 12.54
N ASN A 25 -13.51 -2.08 13.00
CA ASN A 25 -12.23 -1.92 13.68
C ASN A 25 -11.04 -2.59 12.94
N ILE A 26 -10.89 -2.30 11.65
CA ILE A 26 -9.84 -2.83 10.78
C ILE A 26 -8.48 -2.65 11.45
N ARG A 27 -7.68 -3.71 11.41
CA ARG A 27 -6.28 -3.73 11.85
C ARG A 27 -5.43 -4.33 10.75
N ILE A 28 -4.45 -3.56 10.30
CA ILE A 28 -3.47 -4.06 9.33
C ILE A 28 -2.67 -5.22 9.94
N PRO A 29 -2.48 -6.33 9.23
CA PRO A 29 -1.60 -7.40 9.68
C PRO A 29 -0.18 -6.88 9.96
N LYS A 30 0.41 -7.28 11.11
CA LYS A 30 1.76 -6.83 11.53
C LYS A 30 2.86 -7.13 10.51
N ARG A 31 2.69 -8.18 9.69
CA ARG A 31 3.59 -8.53 8.58
C ARG A 31 2.75 -9.00 7.40
N GLY A 32 3.09 -8.54 6.21
CA GLY A 32 2.50 -9.04 4.96
C GLY A 32 3.54 -9.57 3.99
N LYS A 33 3.07 -10.43 3.08
CA LYS A 33 3.87 -11.06 2.02
C LYS A 33 3.83 -10.28 0.71
N ILE A 34 3.33 -9.05 0.70
CA ILE A 34 3.15 -8.24 -0.52
C ILE A 34 4.04 -7.00 -0.44
N TYR A 35 4.68 -6.66 -1.55
CA TYR A 35 5.24 -5.33 -1.78
C TYR A 35 4.61 -4.72 -3.03
N SER A 36 4.42 -3.40 -3.01
CA SER A 36 3.71 -2.67 -4.07
C SER A 36 4.46 -1.41 -4.44
N ILE A 37 5.07 -1.41 -5.61
CA ILE A 37 5.86 -0.31 -6.16
C ILE A 37 5.88 -0.41 -7.69
N ASN A 38 6.00 0.73 -8.39
CA ASN A 38 6.19 0.74 -9.83
C ASN A 38 7.64 0.38 -10.21
N GLU A 39 7.94 -0.90 -10.41
CA GLU A 39 9.29 -1.36 -10.79
C GLU A 39 9.80 -0.83 -12.13
N GLY A 40 8.95 -0.23 -12.98
CA GLY A 40 9.39 0.49 -14.18
C GLY A 40 10.34 1.65 -13.89
N ASN A 41 10.33 2.19 -12.66
CA ASN A 41 11.20 3.29 -12.23
C ASN A 41 12.52 2.80 -11.59
N ALA A 42 12.83 1.49 -11.63
CA ALA A 42 13.95 0.90 -10.90
C ALA A 42 15.31 1.58 -11.12
N ASN A 43 15.57 2.03 -12.35
CA ASN A 43 16.84 2.68 -12.72
C ASN A 43 16.97 4.12 -12.17
N SER A 44 15.86 4.72 -11.73
CA SER A 44 15.78 6.10 -11.25
C SER A 44 15.71 6.20 -9.73
N TRP A 45 15.59 5.08 -9.02
CA TRP A 45 15.58 5.03 -7.56
C TRP A 45 16.98 5.22 -6.97
N ASP A 46 17.00 5.59 -5.69
CA ASP A 46 18.19 5.55 -4.86
C ASP A 46 18.59 4.10 -4.51
N GLU A 47 19.83 3.94 -4.05
CA GLU A 47 20.36 2.62 -3.69
C GLU A 47 19.62 1.95 -2.53
N PRO A 48 19.19 2.66 -1.47
CA PRO A 48 18.38 2.07 -0.40
C PRO A 48 17.07 1.45 -0.90
N THR A 49 16.34 2.13 -1.79
CA THR A 49 15.09 1.60 -2.36
C THR A 49 15.36 0.35 -3.19
N LYS A 50 16.39 0.38 -4.06
CA LYS A 50 16.77 -0.80 -4.86
C LYS A 50 17.12 -1.99 -3.97
N ALA A 51 17.93 -1.76 -2.93
CA ALA A 51 18.33 -2.79 -1.98
C ALA A 51 17.11 -3.38 -1.24
N PHE A 52 16.18 -2.52 -0.81
CA PHE A 52 14.95 -2.97 -0.16
C PHE A 52 14.09 -3.83 -1.09
N ILE A 53 13.84 -3.39 -2.33
CA ILE A 53 13.06 -4.16 -3.30
C ILE A 53 13.77 -5.47 -3.68
N ALA A 54 15.09 -5.46 -3.82
CA ALA A 54 15.86 -6.68 -4.01
C ALA A 54 15.69 -7.68 -2.85
N SER A 55 15.74 -7.20 -1.60
CA SER A 55 15.51 -8.04 -0.42
C SER A 55 14.09 -8.63 -0.36
N CYS A 56 13.09 -7.93 -0.89
CA CYS A 56 11.72 -8.44 -0.97
C CYS A 56 11.61 -9.66 -1.90
N LYS A 57 12.47 -9.73 -2.92
CA LYS A 57 12.53 -10.84 -3.89
C LYS A 57 13.37 -12.02 -3.40
N GLN A 58 14.12 -11.86 -2.31
CA GLN A 58 14.90 -12.95 -1.73
C GLN A 58 14.01 -13.91 -0.93
N LYS A 59 14.40 -15.20 -0.93
CA LYS A 59 13.79 -16.20 -0.07
C LYS A 59 14.10 -15.89 1.39
N GLN A 60 13.06 -15.78 2.19
CA GLN A 60 13.13 -15.67 3.64
C GLN A 60 13.51 -17.03 4.26
N PRO A 61 13.98 -17.08 5.53
CA PRO A 61 14.37 -18.33 6.18
C PRO A 61 13.28 -19.42 6.20
N ASN A 62 12.01 -19.01 6.17
CA ASN A 62 10.86 -19.92 6.08
C ASN A 62 10.52 -20.35 4.63
N GLY A 63 11.40 -20.11 3.67
CA GLY A 63 11.24 -20.43 2.25
C GLY A 63 10.31 -19.49 1.47
N SER A 64 9.66 -18.52 2.12
CA SER A 64 8.71 -17.61 1.44
C SER A 64 9.40 -16.44 0.76
N VAL A 65 8.81 -15.95 -0.34
CA VAL A 65 9.23 -14.72 -1.05
C VAL A 65 8.06 -13.74 -1.02
N LYS A 66 8.32 -12.42 -0.97
CA LYS A 66 7.23 -11.45 -1.09
C LYS A 66 6.75 -11.37 -2.54
N SER A 67 5.44 -11.31 -2.73
CA SER A 67 4.79 -11.13 -4.02
C SER A 67 4.73 -9.65 -4.40
N GLY A 68 5.18 -9.31 -5.61
CA GLY A 68 4.95 -8.00 -6.20
C GLY A 68 3.50 -7.85 -6.64
N ARG A 69 2.82 -6.77 -6.22
CA ARG A 69 1.48 -6.39 -6.67
C ARG A 69 1.43 -4.89 -6.83
N TYR A 70 1.06 -4.39 -8.00
CA TYR A 70 0.96 -2.96 -8.25
C TYR A 70 -0.22 -2.71 -9.18
N VAL A 71 -1.25 -2.04 -8.67
CA VAL A 71 -2.45 -1.68 -9.46
C VAL A 71 -2.21 -0.38 -10.23
N GLY A 72 -1.40 0.53 -9.68
CA GLY A 72 -1.21 1.88 -10.24
C GLY A 72 -2.28 2.87 -9.77
N SER A 73 -3.18 2.43 -8.89
CA SER A 73 -4.14 3.27 -8.18
C SER A 73 -3.78 3.26 -6.70
N MET A 74 -3.40 4.42 -6.16
CA MET A 74 -3.01 4.57 -4.76
C MET A 74 -4.09 4.06 -3.80
N VAL A 75 -5.35 4.39 -4.06
CA VAL A 75 -6.49 3.93 -3.23
C VAL A 75 -6.61 2.40 -3.26
N GLY A 76 -6.50 1.79 -4.45
CA GLY A 76 -6.59 0.33 -4.57
C GLY A 76 -5.41 -0.40 -3.91
N ASP A 77 -4.19 0.10 -4.11
CA ASP A 77 -2.98 -0.47 -3.54
C ASP A 77 -2.93 -0.33 -2.01
N ILE A 78 -3.34 0.82 -1.46
CA ILE A 78 -3.39 1.06 -0.02
C ILE A 78 -4.55 0.27 0.60
N HIS A 79 -5.73 0.21 -0.02
CA HIS A 79 -6.85 -0.59 0.49
C HIS A 79 -6.47 -2.07 0.61
N ARG A 80 -5.81 -2.64 -0.41
CA ARG A 80 -5.27 -4.00 -0.34
C ARG A 80 -4.24 -4.15 0.78
N THR A 81 -3.34 -3.19 0.92
CA THR A 81 -2.29 -3.20 1.95
C THR A 81 -2.89 -3.14 3.35
N LEU A 82 -3.95 -2.35 3.54
CA LEU A 82 -4.66 -2.23 4.81
C LEU A 82 -5.32 -3.55 5.22
N LEU A 83 -5.90 -4.29 4.28
CA LEU A 83 -6.61 -5.55 4.57
C LEU A 83 -5.68 -6.76 4.67
N TYR A 84 -4.69 -6.88 3.78
CA TYR A 84 -3.85 -8.08 3.68
C TYR A 84 -2.44 -7.90 4.24
N GLY A 85 -2.10 -6.67 4.66
CA GLY A 85 -0.76 -6.30 5.09
C GLY A 85 0.22 -6.26 3.93
N GLY A 86 1.44 -5.85 4.24
CA GLY A 86 2.51 -5.70 3.27
C GLY A 86 3.03 -4.27 3.29
N ILE A 87 3.55 -3.83 2.15
CA ILE A 87 4.06 -2.47 2.02
C ILE A 87 3.70 -1.89 0.66
N PHE A 88 3.25 -0.64 0.66
CA PHE A 88 3.10 0.20 -0.52
C PHE A 88 4.18 1.27 -0.50
N CYS A 89 4.83 1.48 -1.63
CA CYS A 89 5.94 2.41 -1.78
C CYS A 89 5.72 3.29 -3.02
N TYR A 90 5.89 4.60 -2.85
CA TYR A 90 5.96 5.57 -3.93
C TYR A 90 7.17 6.49 -3.68
N PRO A 91 8.41 5.96 -3.83
CA PRO A 91 9.61 6.70 -3.48
C PRO A 91 9.84 7.88 -4.44
N ALA A 92 10.70 8.80 -4.01
CA ALA A 92 11.29 9.77 -4.92
C ALA A 92 12.12 9.07 -6.00
N ASP A 93 12.22 9.70 -7.16
CA ASP A 93 13.10 9.28 -8.24
C ASP A 93 13.74 10.50 -8.92
N LYS A 94 14.66 10.28 -9.87
CA LYS A 94 15.35 11.36 -10.58
C LYS A 94 14.42 12.41 -11.21
N ASN A 95 13.22 12.01 -11.64
CA ASN A 95 12.24 12.90 -12.27
C ASN A 95 11.27 13.54 -11.25
N SER A 96 11.19 12.98 -10.05
CA SER A 96 10.33 13.45 -8.96
C SER A 96 11.10 13.35 -7.63
N PRO A 97 12.07 14.24 -7.39
CA PRO A 97 12.99 14.15 -6.25
C PRO A 97 12.31 14.32 -4.89
N SER A 98 11.12 14.92 -4.85
CA SER A 98 10.29 15.05 -3.64
C SER A 98 9.17 14.00 -3.56
N GLY A 99 9.22 12.96 -4.41
CA GLY A 99 8.11 12.05 -4.63
C GLY A 99 7.02 12.68 -5.51
N LYS A 100 6.04 11.86 -5.91
CA LYS A 100 4.93 12.29 -6.79
C LYS A 100 3.63 12.56 -6.02
N LEU A 101 3.44 11.88 -4.88
CA LEU A 101 2.22 11.99 -4.11
C LEU A 101 2.18 13.32 -3.34
N ARG A 102 0.99 13.92 -3.29
CA ARG A 102 0.71 15.25 -2.79
C ARG A 102 0.41 15.15 -1.30
N LEU A 103 1.24 15.79 -0.49
CA LEU A 103 1.23 15.63 0.95
C LEU A 103 -0.16 15.84 1.57
N LEU A 104 -0.82 16.96 1.23
CA LEU A 104 -2.03 17.41 1.91
C LEU A 104 -3.23 16.47 1.75
N TYR A 105 -3.44 15.91 0.56
CA TYR A 105 -4.68 15.21 0.21
C TYR A 105 -4.47 13.79 -0.34
N GLU A 106 -3.23 13.35 -0.52
CA GLU A 106 -2.92 11.95 -0.80
C GLU A 106 -2.21 11.30 0.37
N CYS A 107 -1.09 11.85 0.85
CA CYS A 107 -0.31 11.20 1.89
C CYS A 107 -0.95 11.33 3.29
N ASN A 108 -1.36 12.53 3.69
CA ASN A 108 -1.89 12.78 5.03
C ASN A 108 -3.20 12.03 5.34
N PRO A 109 -4.15 11.85 4.40
CA PRO A 109 -5.38 11.10 4.69
C PRO A 109 -5.23 9.59 4.81
N MET A 110 -4.08 9.01 4.42
CA MET A 110 -3.82 7.56 4.46
C MET A 110 -3.26 7.12 5.81
#